data_AF-A0A7Y3PDN2-F1
#
_entry.id   AF-A0A7Y3PDN2-F1
#
_cell.length_a   1.000
_cell.length_b   1.000
_cell.length_c   1.000
_cell.angle_alpha   90.00
_cell.angle_beta   90.00
_cell.angle_gamma   90.00
#
_symmetry.space_group_name_H-M   'P 1'
#
loop_
_entity.id
_entity.type
_entity.pdbx_description
1 polymer ?
#
loop_
_entity_poly.entity_id
_entity_poly.type
_entity_poly.pdbx_seq_one_letter_code
_entity_poly.pdbx_strand_id
1 'polypeptide(L)'
;LAFDATGGGSLASHILSAMEVAANSAGTPYSRYGSSTHKQVYIYGALDPSATVLTRNFGFAWGIAGFLLTPFLQKIGSETLATLRQRVADSLTTTFASTYTREISLYEALEPAVIAQYARQATGEKFLITPHAI
;
A
#
# COMPACT_ATOMS: atom_id res chain seq x y z
N LEU A 1 1.43 7.75 10.27
CA LEU A 1 1.83 6.50 9.57
C LEU A 1 1.05 6.40 8.28
N ALA A 2 1.69 6.06 7.17
CA ALA A 2 1.04 5.82 5.88
C ALA A 2 1.66 4.62 5.15
N PHE A 3 0.88 4.02 4.25
CA PHE A 3 1.30 2.95 3.35
C PHE A 3 1.04 3.42 1.91
N ASP A 4 2.08 3.49 1.12
CA ASP A 4 2.09 4.01 -0.25
C ASP A 4 2.26 2.87 -1.26
N ALA A 5 1.27 2.72 -2.13
CA ALA A 5 1.28 1.74 -3.21
C ALA A 5 1.97 2.26 -4.48
N THR A 6 2.16 3.57 -4.62
CA THR A 6 2.74 4.16 -5.85
C THR A 6 4.24 3.97 -5.88
N GLY A 7 4.93 4.26 -4.78
CA GLY A 7 6.38 4.16 -4.64
C GLY A 7 7.13 5.30 -5.35
N GLY A 8 6.90 5.48 -6.65
CA GLY A 8 7.43 6.59 -7.44
C GLY A 8 6.69 7.91 -7.22
N GLY A 9 7.23 8.96 -7.86
CA GLY A 9 6.67 10.31 -7.82
C GLY A 9 6.85 11.02 -6.48
N SER A 10 5.97 11.99 -6.20
CA SER A 10 6.07 12.87 -5.01
C SER A 10 5.03 12.58 -3.92
N LEU A 11 4.23 11.51 -4.06
CA LEU A 11 3.12 11.22 -3.13
C LEU A 11 3.62 11.03 -1.69
N ALA A 12 4.67 10.24 -1.48
CA ALA A 12 5.28 10.08 -0.17
C ALA A 12 5.74 11.42 0.45
N SER A 13 6.30 12.33 -0.36
CA SER A 13 6.66 13.68 0.08
C SER A 13 5.43 14.46 0.52
N HIS A 14 4.37 14.47 -0.28
CA HIS A 14 3.14 15.21 0.04
C HIS A 14 2.49 14.70 1.32
N ILE A 15 2.47 13.38 1.53
CA ILE A 15 1.94 12.77 2.75
C ILE A 15 2.74 13.25 3.97
N LEU A 16 4.07 13.21 3.91
CA LEU A 16 4.93 13.68 5.01
C LEU A 16 4.74 15.17 5.29
N SER A 17 4.65 16.00 4.24
CA SER A 17 4.35 17.43 4.37
C SER A 17 3.00 17.66 5.06
N ALA A 18 1.96 16.94 4.64
CA ALA A 18 0.62 17.06 5.22
C ALA A 18 0.58 16.59 6.68
N MET A 19 1.28 15.49 7.01
CA MET A 19 1.41 15.05 8.40
C MET A 19 2.11 16.10 9.27
N GLU A 20 3.12 16.79 8.76
CA GLU A 20 3.80 17.85 9.50
C GLU A 20 2.89 19.07 9.72
N VAL A 21 2.12 19.48 8.70
CA VAL A 21 1.13 20.57 8.84
C VAL A 21 0.10 20.21 9.91
N ALA A 22 -0.42 18.97 9.89
CA ALA A 22 -1.37 18.51 10.89
C ALA A 22 -0.76 18.46 12.30
N ALA A 23 0.49 17.98 12.41
CA ALA A 23 1.22 17.90 13.67
C ALA A 23 1.57 19.26 14.27
N ASN A 24 1.68 20.31 13.45
CA ASN A 24 1.90 21.70 13.87
C ASN A 24 0.60 22.54 13.87
N SER A 25 -0.57 21.91 13.97
CA SER A 25 -1.82 22.63 14.14
C SER A 25 -1.88 23.38 15.49
N ALA A 26 -2.88 24.26 15.63
CA ALA A 26 -2.93 25.31 16.66
C ALA A 26 -2.51 24.86 18.08
N GLY A 27 -1.64 25.65 18.71
CA GLY A 27 -1.15 25.42 20.09
C GLY A 27 0.20 24.72 20.18
N THR A 28 0.84 24.40 19.05
CA THR A 28 2.20 23.83 19.04
C THR A 28 3.28 24.92 19.13
N PRO A 29 4.22 24.81 20.08
CA PRO A 29 5.36 25.71 20.15
C PRO A 29 6.22 25.62 18.89
N TYR A 30 6.83 26.75 18.50
CA TYR A 30 7.79 26.76 17.42
C TYR A 30 8.96 25.80 17.70
N SER A 31 9.37 25.05 16.67
CA SER A 31 10.53 24.17 16.69
C SER A 31 11.36 24.37 15.43
N ARG A 32 12.67 24.57 15.60
CA ARG A 32 13.63 24.64 14.48
C ARG A 32 13.62 23.38 13.60
N TYR A 33 13.27 22.24 14.19
CA TYR A 33 13.33 20.92 13.55
C TYR A 33 11.95 20.36 13.20
N GLY A 34 10.89 21.16 13.34
CA GLY A 34 9.51 20.72 13.18
C GLY A 34 9.01 19.91 14.37
N SER A 35 7.86 19.26 14.18
CA SER A 35 7.23 18.40 15.18
C SER A 35 8.14 17.21 15.54
N SER A 36 8.20 16.89 16.83
CA SER A 36 8.90 15.70 17.35
C SER A 36 8.13 14.40 17.12
N THR A 37 6.87 14.47 16.67
CA THR A 37 6.09 13.28 16.31
C THR A 37 6.66 12.63 15.04
N HIS A 38 7.07 11.36 15.16
CA HIS A 38 7.64 10.61 14.05
C HIS A 38 6.61 10.36 12.94
N LYS A 39 6.95 10.76 11.72
CA LYS A 39 6.13 10.58 10.53
C LYS A 39 6.72 9.46 9.68
N GLN A 40 6.00 8.35 9.54
CA GLN A 40 6.43 7.19 8.78
C GLN A 40 5.58 7.01 7.53
N VAL A 41 6.23 6.83 6.38
CA VAL A 41 5.61 6.29 5.16
C VAL A 41 6.29 4.95 4.84
N TYR A 42 5.49 3.92 4.59
CA TYR A 42 5.98 2.66 4.05
C TYR A 42 5.63 2.54 2.58
N ILE A 43 6.61 2.32 1.72
CA ILE A 43 6.37 1.98 0.31
C ILE A 43 6.16 0.47 0.23
N TYR A 44 4.96 0.05 -0.19
CA TYR A 44 4.60 -1.37 -0.30
C TYR A 44 4.25 -1.80 -1.74
N GLY A 45 4.29 -0.87 -2.68
CA GLY A 45 4.03 -1.11 -4.10
C GLY A 45 4.89 -0.22 -4.99
N ALA A 46 4.74 -0.40 -6.30
CA ALA A 46 5.47 0.30 -7.34
C ALA A 46 4.55 0.59 -8.55
N LEU A 47 3.34 1.11 -8.29
CA LEU A 47 2.41 1.48 -9.37
C LEU A 47 2.96 2.62 -10.25
N ASP A 48 3.80 3.48 -9.69
CA ASP A 48 4.56 4.48 -10.41
C ASP A 48 6.05 4.04 -10.44
N PRO A 49 6.61 3.69 -11.61
CA PRO A 49 7.98 3.22 -11.74
C PRO A 49 9.02 4.36 -11.74
N SER A 50 8.59 5.62 -11.68
CA SER A 50 9.50 6.76 -11.62
C SER A 50 10.24 6.84 -10.27
N ALA A 51 11.25 7.70 -10.19
CA ALA A 51 11.98 7.90 -8.95
C ALA A 51 11.08 8.48 -7.84
N THR A 52 11.26 8.02 -6.60
CA THR A 52 10.69 8.68 -5.42
C THR A 52 11.35 10.05 -5.22
N VAL A 53 10.55 11.12 -5.24
CA VAL A 53 11.02 12.50 -5.11
C VAL A 53 10.55 13.09 -3.79
N LEU A 54 11.49 13.61 -2.99
CA LEU A 54 11.21 14.20 -1.66
C LEU A 54 11.61 15.67 -1.60
N THR A 55 10.64 16.52 -1.26
CA THR A 55 10.89 17.91 -0.84
C THR A 55 10.82 17.97 0.68
N ARG A 56 11.98 18.04 1.34
CA ARG A 56 12.12 17.89 2.80
C ARG A 56 11.64 19.13 3.58
N ASN A 57 10.34 19.39 3.55
CA ASN A 57 9.65 20.48 4.26
C ASN A 57 8.84 19.98 5.48
N PHE A 58 9.18 18.80 6.00
CA PHE A 58 8.43 18.09 7.05
C PHE A 58 9.27 17.80 8.32
N GLY A 59 10.17 18.71 8.66
CA GLY A 59 11.03 18.60 9.85
C GLY A 59 12.04 17.44 9.79
N PHE A 60 12.47 16.95 10.96
CA PHE A 60 13.51 15.91 11.09
C PHE A 60 13.04 14.59 11.71
N ALA A 61 11.83 14.53 12.28
CA ALA A 61 11.25 13.31 12.83
C ALA A 61 10.44 12.56 11.75
N TRP A 62 11.12 11.91 10.80
CA TRP A 62 10.47 11.17 9.72
C TRP A 62 11.27 9.96 9.24
N GLY A 63 10.59 9.04 8.55
CA GLY A 63 11.21 7.88 7.91
C GLY A 63 10.41 7.40 6.70
N ILE A 64 11.14 6.88 5.72
CA ILE A 64 10.59 6.12 4.58
C ILE A 64 11.29 4.77 4.54
N ALA A 65 10.51 3.70 4.38
CA ALA A 65 11.05 2.35 4.30
C ALA A 65 10.18 1.47 3.40
N GLY A 66 10.76 0.40 2.87
CA GLY A 66 9.98 -0.66 2.22
C GLY A 66 9.15 -1.44 3.24
N PHE A 67 7.99 -1.93 2.80
CA PHE A 67 7.19 -2.88 3.57
C PHE A 67 6.84 -4.08 2.71
N LEU A 68 7.04 -5.27 3.26
CA LEU A 68 6.65 -6.54 2.65
C LEU A 68 5.87 -7.38 3.66
N LEU A 69 4.81 -8.04 3.18
CA LEU A 69 3.93 -8.84 4.02
C LEU A 69 4.69 -10.01 4.65
N THR A 70 5.45 -10.80 3.88
CA THR A 70 6.11 -12.01 4.39
C THR A 70 7.09 -11.72 5.54
N PRO A 71 8.02 -10.76 5.45
CA PRO A 71 8.87 -10.38 6.58
C PRO A 71 8.08 -9.85 7.79
N PHE A 72 6.99 -9.10 7.57
CA PHE A 72 6.12 -8.64 8.64
C PHE A 72 5.45 -9.80 9.38
N LEU A 73 4.90 -10.77 8.63
CA LEU A 73 4.26 -11.96 9.22
C LEU A 73 5.26 -12.81 10.02
N GLN A 74 6.51 -12.91 9.55
CA GLN A 74 7.58 -13.56 10.32
C GLN A 74 7.87 -12.81 11.63
N LYS A 75 7.92 -11.47 11.58
CA LYS A 75 8.21 -10.63 12.74
C LYS A 75 7.15 -10.73 13.85
N ILE A 76 5.87 -10.85 13.51
CA ILE A 76 4.77 -10.88 14.50
C ILE A 76 4.53 -12.27 15.13
N GLY A 77 5.18 -13.31 14.61
CA GLY A 77 5.06 -14.68 15.10
C GLY A 77 3.77 -15.40 14.68
N SER A 78 3.75 -16.72 14.93
CA SER A 78 2.67 -17.62 14.49
C SER A 78 1.33 -17.37 15.18
N GLU A 79 1.34 -16.99 16.46
CA GLU A 79 0.13 -16.70 17.23
C GLU A 79 -0.63 -15.50 16.65
N THR A 80 0.05 -14.35 16.51
CA THR A 80 -0.56 -13.15 15.91
C THR A 80 -0.99 -13.42 14.47
N LEU A 81 -0.20 -14.16 13.69
CA LEU A 81 -0.57 -14.59 12.34
C LEU A 81 -1.87 -15.41 12.33
N ALA A 82 -2.04 -16.34 13.27
CA ALA A 82 -3.26 -17.14 13.40
C ALA A 82 -4.48 -16.25 13.71
N THR A 83 -4.34 -15.29 14.63
CA THR A 83 -5.40 -14.31 14.94
C THR A 83 -5.81 -13.49 13.71
N LEU A 84 -4.83 -13.02 12.93
CA LEU A 84 -5.10 -12.26 11.70
C LEU A 84 -5.81 -13.12 10.66
N ARG A 85 -5.39 -14.38 10.48
CA ARG A 85 -6.06 -15.34 9.57
C ARG A 85 -7.49 -15.62 10.01
N GLN A 86 -7.73 -15.79 11.31
CA GLN A 86 -9.07 -16.02 11.83
C GLN A 86 -9.99 -14.83 11.53
N ARG A 87 -9.52 -13.60 11.77
CA ARG A 87 -10.29 -12.39 11.43
C ARG A 87 -10.61 -12.30 9.93
N VAL A 88 -9.68 -12.72 9.06
CA VAL A 88 -9.93 -12.78 7.61
C VAL A 88 -11.02 -13.80 7.29
N ALA A 89 -10.95 -15.00 7.87
CA ALA A 89 -11.97 -16.03 7.67
C ALA A 89 -13.36 -15.57 8.16
N ASP A 90 -13.42 -14.95 9.34
CA ASP A 90 -14.67 -14.47 9.96
C ASP A 90 -15.35 -13.34 9.18
N SER A 91 -14.60 -12.60 8.34
CA SER A 91 -15.08 -11.45 7.58
C SER A 91 -14.79 -11.56 6.08
N LEU A 92 -14.70 -12.79 5.57
CA LEU A 92 -14.24 -13.07 4.20
C LEU A 92 -15.14 -12.44 3.13
N THR A 93 -16.45 -12.48 3.33
CA THR A 93 -17.45 -11.96 2.39
C THR A 93 -17.92 -10.54 2.73
N THR A 94 -17.33 -9.90 3.74
CA THR A 94 -17.66 -8.53 4.17
C THR A 94 -16.44 -7.62 4.08
N THR A 95 -15.71 -7.44 5.18
CA THR A 95 -14.54 -6.55 5.26
C THR A 95 -13.47 -6.91 4.23
N PHE A 96 -13.31 -8.21 3.94
CA PHE A 96 -12.30 -8.71 3.00
C PHE A 96 -12.88 -9.17 1.65
N ALA A 97 -14.13 -8.79 1.33
CA ALA A 97 -14.74 -9.11 0.05
C ALA A 97 -13.92 -8.53 -1.11
N SER A 98 -13.68 -9.34 -2.13
CA SER A 98 -13.05 -8.92 -3.39
C SER A 98 -14.03 -9.03 -4.54
N THR A 99 -14.00 -8.06 -5.43
CA THR A 99 -14.72 -8.08 -6.70
C THR A 99 -13.76 -8.38 -7.84
N TYR A 100 -14.26 -9.14 -8.80
CA TYR A 100 -13.55 -9.48 -10.03
C TYR A 100 -14.40 -9.07 -11.21
N THR A 101 -13.76 -8.48 -12.20
CA THR A 101 -14.41 -7.96 -13.41
C THR A 101 -14.60 -9.07 -14.43
N ARG A 102 -13.68 -10.04 -14.43
CA ARG A 102 -13.69 -11.20 -15.30
C ARG A 102 -13.07 -12.41 -14.60
N GLU A 103 -13.64 -13.56 -14.88
CA GLU A 103 -13.04 -14.86 -14.63
C GLU A 103 -12.46 -15.37 -15.95
N ILE A 104 -11.24 -15.88 -15.92
CA ILE A 104 -10.52 -16.36 -17.12
C ILE A 104 -9.85 -17.72 -16.87
N SER A 105 -9.76 -18.55 -17.90
CA SER A 105 -8.99 -19.79 -17.86
C SER A 105 -7.48 -19.51 -17.81
N LEU A 106 -6.69 -20.56 -17.54
CA LEU A 106 -5.23 -20.45 -17.63
C LEU A 106 -4.76 -20.18 -19.06
N TYR A 107 -5.50 -20.66 -20.08
CA TYR A 107 -5.17 -20.40 -21.48
C TYR A 107 -5.43 -18.94 -21.86
N GLU A 108 -6.58 -18.39 -21.46
CA GLU A 108 -6.92 -16.99 -21.67
C GLU A 108 -5.92 -16.05 -20.96
N ALA A 109 -5.41 -16.44 -19.79
CA ALA A 109 -4.39 -15.66 -19.09
C ALA A 109 -3.08 -15.49 -19.88
N LEU A 110 -2.83 -16.33 -20.89
CA LEU A 110 -1.66 -16.23 -21.77
C LEU A 110 -1.96 -15.46 -23.06
N GLU A 111 -3.22 -15.07 -23.30
CA GLU A 111 -3.60 -14.33 -24.50
C GLU A 111 -3.12 -12.87 -24.42
N PRO A 112 -2.40 -12.35 -25.44
CA PRO A 112 -1.90 -10.97 -25.43
C PRO A 112 -2.99 -9.91 -25.21
N ALA A 113 -4.19 -10.13 -25.75
CA ALA A 113 -5.32 -9.22 -25.58
C ALA A 113 -5.86 -9.18 -24.14
N VAL A 114 -5.76 -10.29 -23.40
CA VAL A 114 -6.16 -10.40 -21.99
C VAL A 114 -5.07 -9.83 -21.09
N ILE A 115 -3.80 -10.14 -21.38
CA ILE A 115 -2.62 -9.56 -20.70
C ILE A 115 -2.68 -8.03 -20.73
N ALA A 116 -2.94 -7.44 -21.91
CA ALA A 116 -3.02 -5.99 -22.08
C ALA A 116 -4.14 -5.33 -21.27
N GLN A 117 -5.11 -6.09 -20.76
CA GLN A 117 -6.16 -5.58 -19.87
C GLN A 117 -5.67 -5.60 -18.41
N TYR A 118 -5.39 -6.79 -17.85
CA TYR A 118 -5.06 -6.88 -16.42
C TYR A 118 -3.70 -6.25 -16.07
N ALA A 119 -2.76 -6.14 -17.01
CA ALA A 119 -1.46 -5.51 -16.78
C ALA A 119 -1.55 -4.00 -16.50
N ARG A 120 -2.67 -3.37 -16.84
CA ARG A 120 -2.91 -1.94 -16.54
C ARG A 120 -3.07 -1.66 -15.05
N GLN A 121 -3.48 -2.66 -14.27
CA GLN A 121 -3.75 -2.53 -12.83
C GLN A 121 -4.76 -1.41 -12.53
N ALA A 122 -5.74 -1.21 -13.43
CA ALA A 122 -6.74 -0.18 -13.30
C ALA A 122 -7.73 -0.48 -12.15
N THR A 123 -8.28 0.57 -11.55
CA THR A 123 -9.25 0.46 -10.47
C THR A 123 -10.49 -0.33 -10.95
N GLY A 124 -10.85 -1.37 -10.20
CA GLY A 124 -12.03 -2.17 -10.51
C GLY A 124 -11.88 -3.11 -11.71
N GLU A 125 -10.66 -3.33 -12.22
CA GLU A 125 -10.36 -4.24 -13.33
C GLU A 125 -9.51 -5.45 -12.87
N LYS A 126 -9.91 -6.08 -11.75
CA LYS A 126 -9.22 -7.27 -11.23
C LYS A 126 -9.75 -8.53 -11.92
N PHE A 127 -8.84 -9.38 -12.40
CA PHE A 127 -9.17 -10.65 -13.02
C PHE A 127 -9.00 -11.79 -12.01
N LEU A 128 -9.86 -12.80 -12.09
CA LEU A 128 -9.75 -14.06 -11.36
C LEU A 128 -9.37 -15.17 -12.36
N ILE A 129 -8.28 -15.87 -12.10
CA ILE A 129 -7.94 -17.06 -12.90
C ILE A 129 -8.65 -18.26 -12.31
N THR A 130 -9.44 -18.94 -13.13
CA THR A 130 -10.10 -20.22 -12.84
C THR A 130 -9.39 -21.31 -13.65
N PRO A 131 -8.34 -21.96 -13.11
CA PRO A 131 -7.38 -22.72 -13.92
C PRO A 131 -7.97 -23.92 -14.67
N HIS A 132 -9.10 -24.43 -14.19
CA HIS A 132 -9.77 -25.62 -14.74
C HIS A 132 -10.99 -25.28 -15.60
N ALA A 133 -11.36 -24.00 -15.72
CA ALA A 133 -12.45 -23.61 -16.62
C ALA A 133 -12.00 -23.87 -18.07
N ILE A 134 -12.85 -24.58 -18.81
CA ILE A 134 -12.67 -24.89 -20.24
C ILE A 134 -13.30 -23.78 -21.07
#